data_AF-A0A7V3H556-F1
#
_entry.id   AF-A0A7V3H556-F1
#
_cell.length_a   1.000
_cell.length_b   1.000
_cell.length_c   1.000
_cell.angle_alpha   90.00
_cell.angle_beta   90.00
_cell.angle_gamma   90.00
#
_symmetry.space_group_name_H-M   'P 1'
#
loop_
_entity.id
_entity.type
_entity.pdbx_description
1 polymer ?
#
loop_
_entity_poly.entity_id
_entity_poly.type
_entity_poly.pdbx_seq_one_letter_code
_entity_poly.pdbx_strand_id
1 'polypeptide(L)'
;MLRGLPATIYKEFIHLRRDPATLVLTLFIPVLQLVLFGYAINTDVKNIPTVVFDLDRGRQSREMVTALRNTDYFRIVGEVYSDRALNDAIVAGRAKVGFKIPVDFSARRLSGELATVLVLIDGSDSTIAMNALNVANAMGLRTSLQQIGASPSVEVRPKMLFNPDLKSAHFIIPGLIGIIMQNITVLLTAFAIQVV
;
A
#
# COMPACT_ATOMS: atom_id res chain seq x y z
N MET A 1 1.21 53.63 2.89
CA MET A 1 1.74 52.48 2.12
C MET A 1 0.69 51.51 1.59
N LEU A 2 -0.47 51.31 2.25
CA LEU A 2 -1.46 50.28 1.84
C LEU A 2 -2.59 50.76 0.89
N ARG A 3 -2.63 52.04 0.49
CA ARG A 3 -3.74 52.60 -0.31
C ARG A 3 -3.78 52.12 -1.78
N GLY A 4 -2.67 51.60 -2.31
CA GLY A 4 -2.58 51.11 -3.70
C GLY A 4 -2.98 49.65 -3.91
N LEU A 5 -3.02 48.84 -2.83
CA LEU A 5 -3.40 47.43 -2.88
C LEU A 5 -4.74 47.15 -3.59
N PRO A 6 -5.85 47.84 -3.26
CA PRO A 6 -7.13 47.55 -3.89
C PRO A 6 -7.13 47.84 -5.40
N ALA A 7 -6.38 48.85 -5.85
CA ALA A 7 -6.25 49.16 -7.27
C ALA A 7 -5.46 48.09 -8.03
N THR A 8 -4.37 47.57 -7.43
CA THR A 8 -3.59 46.46 -8.01
C THR A 8 -4.39 45.16 -8.07
N ILE A 9 -5.12 44.83 -7.01
CA ILE A 9 -5.98 43.63 -6.97
C ILE A 9 -7.07 43.71 -8.04
N TYR A 10 -7.72 44.86 -8.19
CA TYR A 10 -8.76 45.05 -9.20
C TYR A 10 -8.22 44.90 -10.62
N LYS A 11 -7.02 45.45 -10.90
CA LYS A 11 -6.35 45.31 -12.20
C LYS A 11 -6.05 43.85 -12.53
N GLU A 12 -5.44 43.12 -11.59
CA GLU A 12 -5.09 41.71 -11.80
C GLU A 12 -6.33 40.82 -11.95
N PHE A 13 -7.39 41.10 -11.21
CA PHE A 13 -8.65 40.36 -11.34
C PHE A 13 -9.28 40.52 -12.74
N ILE A 14 -9.19 41.72 -13.33
CA ILE A 14 -9.66 41.95 -14.70
C ILE A 14 -8.80 41.20 -15.72
N HIS A 15 -7.48 41.16 -15.54
CA HIS A 15 -6.60 40.37 -16.39
C HIS A 15 -6.92 38.88 -16.31
N LEU A 16 -7.09 38.34 -15.11
CA LEU A 16 -7.44 36.93 -14.89
C LEU A 16 -8.77 36.56 -15.56
N ARG A 17 -9.77 37.45 -15.51
CA ARG A 17 -11.09 37.22 -16.11
C ARG A 17 -11.10 37.31 -17.64
N ARG A 18 -10.20 38.10 -18.24
CA ARG A 18 -10.11 38.28 -19.70
C ARG A 18 -9.27 37.22 -20.39
N ASP A 19 -8.39 36.54 -19.67
CA ASP A 19 -7.57 35.45 -20.20
C ASP A 19 -8.18 34.07 -19.84
N PRO A 20 -9.01 33.49 -20.72
CA PRO A 20 -9.63 32.19 -20.47
C PRO A 20 -8.60 31.06 -20.35
N ALA A 21 -7.42 31.17 -20.97
CA ALA A 21 -6.39 30.13 -20.86
C ALA A 21 -5.78 30.09 -19.46
N THR A 22 -5.43 31.27 -18.91
CA THR A 22 -4.94 31.39 -17.53
C THR A 22 -6.01 30.98 -16.53
N LEU A 23 -7.28 31.36 -16.74
CA LEU A 23 -8.37 30.97 -15.84
C LEU A 23 -8.61 29.46 -15.82
N VAL A 24 -8.56 28.80 -16.98
CA VAL A 24 -8.62 27.33 -17.08
C VAL A 24 -7.41 26.70 -16.39
N LEU A 25 -6.19 27.16 -16.66
CA LEU A 25 -4.98 26.61 -16.03
C LEU A 25 -5.03 26.72 -14.49
N THR A 26 -5.42 27.87 -13.97
CA THR A 26 -5.41 28.14 -12.52
C THR A 26 -6.58 27.52 -11.77
N LEU A 27 -7.75 27.38 -12.38
CA LEU A 27 -8.94 26.87 -11.69
C LEU A 27 -9.28 25.42 -12.08
N PHE A 28 -9.23 25.09 -13.38
CA PHE A 28 -9.65 23.77 -13.86
C PHE A 28 -8.61 22.69 -13.54
N ILE A 29 -7.31 22.97 -13.69
CA ILE A 29 -6.26 21.97 -13.41
C ILE A 29 -6.27 21.54 -11.94
N PRO A 30 -6.31 22.43 -10.92
CA PRO A 30 -6.37 21.99 -9.53
C PRO A 30 -7.65 21.24 -9.17
N VAL A 31 -8.79 21.63 -9.74
CA VAL A 31 -10.06 20.90 -9.55
C VAL A 31 -9.98 19.51 -10.16
N LEU A 32 -9.43 19.38 -11.37
CA LEU A 32 -9.20 18.08 -12.01
C LEU A 32 -8.23 17.22 -11.19
N GLN A 33 -7.13 17.81 -10.69
CA GLN A 33 -6.19 17.13 -9.80
C GLN A 33 -6.87 16.66 -8.52
N LEU A 34 -7.73 17.49 -7.90
CA LEU A 34 -8.48 17.11 -6.70
C LEU A 34 -9.42 15.94 -6.97
N VAL A 35 -10.11 15.92 -8.12
CA VAL A 35 -10.97 14.81 -8.51
C VAL A 35 -10.16 13.55 -8.79
N LEU A 36 -9.06 13.66 -9.54
CA LEU A 36 -8.17 12.54 -9.86
C LEU A 36 -7.54 11.97 -8.59
N PHE A 37 -7.00 12.80 -7.70
CA PHE A 37 -6.45 12.36 -6.43
C PHE A 37 -7.54 11.86 -5.49
N GLY A 38 -8.71 12.51 -5.43
CA GLY A 38 -9.84 12.03 -4.63
C GLY A 38 -10.32 10.64 -5.06
N TYR A 39 -10.25 10.34 -6.35
CA TYR A 39 -10.54 9.01 -6.89
C TYR A 39 -9.36 8.02 -6.69
N ALA A 40 -8.13 8.49 -6.82
CA ALA A 40 -6.91 7.66 -6.71
C ALA A 40 -6.49 7.38 -5.25
N ILE A 41 -6.89 8.21 -4.28
CA ILE A 41 -6.72 7.99 -2.83
C ILE A 41 -7.77 6.96 -2.41
N ASN A 42 -7.59 5.72 -2.86
CA ASN A 42 -8.14 4.57 -2.18
C ASN A 42 -6.98 3.88 -1.46
N THR A 43 -6.91 4.06 -0.14
CA THR A 43 -5.88 3.43 0.70
C THR A 43 -6.11 1.93 0.91
N ASP A 44 -7.26 1.41 0.47
CA ASP A 44 -7.58 -0.02 0.46
C ASP A 44 -6.88 -0.71 -0.73
N VAL A 45 -5.65 -1.17 -0.49
CA VAL A 45 -4.87 -1.90 -1.49
C VAL A 45 -5.40 -3.32 -1.63
N LYS A 46 -6.20 -3.53 -2.67
CA LYS A 46 -6.70 -4.84 -3.08
C LYS A 46 -5.79 -5.48 -4.14
N ASN A 47 -5.95 -6.78 -4.36
CA ASN A 47 -5.21 -7.55 -5.36
C ASN A 47 -3.68 -7.53 -5.20
N ILE A 48 -3.20 -7.52 -3.96
CA ILE A 48 -1.77 -7.61 -3.64
C ILE A 48 -1.21 -8.90 -4.27
N PRO A 49 -0.18 -8.82 -5.15
CA PRO A 49 0.42 -9.99 -5.77
C PRO A 49 1.01 -10.91 -4.69
N THR A 50 0.49 -12.14 -4.60
CA THR A 50 0.82 -13.06 -3.52
C THR A 50 1.27 -14.41 -4.06
N VAL A 51 2.32 -14.97 -3.49
CA VAL A 51 2.73 -16.37 -3.73
C VAL A 51 2.48 -17.22 -2.50
N VAL A 52 2.20 -18.50 -2.71
CA VAL A 52 1.99 -19.47 -1.63
C VAL A 52 3.02 -20.58 -1.72
N PHE A 53 3.66 -20.88 -0.60
CA PHE A 53 4.47 -22.05 -0.38
C PHE A 53 3.72 -23.00 0.56
N ASP A 54 2.99 -23.95 -0.03
CA ASP A 54 2.26 -24.97 0.74
C ASP A 54 3.10 -26.27 0.84
N LEU A 55 3.64 -26.51 2.04
CA LEU A 55 4.39 -27.72 2.36
C LEU A 55 3.49 -28.88 2.85
N ASP A 56 2.33 -28.58 3.42
CA ASP A 56 1.41 -29.58 4.01
C ASP A 56 0.55 -30.25 2.94
N ARG A 57 0.05 -29.48 1.97
CA ARG A 57 -0.79 -29.94 0.84
C ARG A 57 -2.06 -30.68 1.25
N GLY A 58 -2.43 -30.64 2.54
CA GLY A 58 -3.61 -31.26 3.10
C GLY A 58 -4.89 -30.51 2.73
N ARG A 59 -6.04 -31.02 3.19
CA ARG A 59 -7.33 -30.39 2.90
C ARG A 59 -7.43 -29.02 3.57
N GLN A 60 -6.90 -28.87 4.77
CA GLN A 60 -7.00 -27.67 5.60
C GLN A 60 -6.07 -26.57 5.09
N SER A 61 -4.89 -26.91 4.56
CA SER A 61 -4.03 -25.95 3.87
C SER A 61 -4.72 -25.39 2.62
N ARG A 62 -5.33 -26.27 1.79
CA ARG A 62 -6.06 -25.87 0.57
C ARG A 62 -7.29 -25.01 0.86
N GLU A 63 -8.03 -25.33 1.92
CA GLU A 63 -9.15 -24.51 2.39
C GLU A 63 -8.67 -23.11 2.81
N MET A 64 -7.54 -23.01 3.50
CA MET A 64 -6.93 -21.71 3.84
C MET A 64 -6.50 -20.93 2.60
N VAL A 65 -5.84 -21.58 1.64
CA VAL A 65 -5.45 -20.93 0.37
C VAL A 65 -6.67 -20.44 -0.40
N THR A 66 -7.76 -21.20 -0.39
CA THR A 66 -9.03 -20.80 -1.02
C THR A 66 -9.66 -19.62 -0.28
N ALA A 67 -9.64 -19.62 1.05
CA ALA A 67 -10.10 -18.49 1.85
C ALA A 67 -9.29 -17.22 1.57
N LEU A 68 -7.96 -17.33 1.39
CA LEU A 68 -7.11 -16.22 0.97
C LEU A 68 -7.53 -15.64 -0.37
N ARG A 69 -7.82 -16.49 -1.38
CA ARG A 69 -8.31 -16.04 -2.70
C ARG A 69 -9.64 -15.30 -2.60
N ASN A 70 -10.51 -15.68 -1.66
CA ASN A 70 -11.85 -15.10 -1.52
C ASN A 70 -11.88 -13.75 -0.76
N THR A 71 -10.75 -13.27 -0.23
CA THR A 71 -10.71 -12.01 0.53
C THR A 71 -10.56 -10.75 -0.34
N ASP A 72 -10.35 -10.87 -1.65
CA ASP A 72 -10.04 -9.78 -2.61
C ASP A 72 -8.77 -8.95 -2.32
N TYR A 73 -8.18 -9.08 -1.13
CA TYR A 73 -6.92 -8.44 -0.75
C TYR A 73 -5.70 -9.09 -1.39
N PHE A 74 -5.70 -10.42 -1.50
CA PHE A 74 -4.56 -11.19 -2.02
C PHE A 74 -4.89 -11.82 -3.36
N ARG A 75 -4.11 -11.46 -4.38
CA ARG A 75 -4.18 -12.08 -5.70
C ARG A 75 -3.09 -13.12 -5.81
N ILE A 76 -3.45 -14.39 -5.70
CA ILE A 76 -2.47 -15.48 -5.77
C ILE A 76 -1.98 -15.64 -7.21
N VAL A 77 -0.73 -15.22 -7.46
CA VAL A 77 -0.09 -15.23 -8.78
C VAL A 77 0.61 -16.55 -9.09
N GLY A 78 0.88 -17.37 -8.07
CA GLY A 78 1.49 -18.68 -8.26
C GLY A 78 1.80 -19.38 -6.94
N GLU A 79 2.13 -20.67 -7.06
CA GLU A 79 2.67 -21.48 -5.98
C GLU A 79 4.18 -21.63 -6.16
N VAL A 80 4.91 -21.62 -5.05
CA VAL A 80 6.36 -21.83 -5.03
C VAL A 80 6.68 -23.06 -4.18
N TYR A 81 7.80 -23.71 -4.48
CA TYR A 81 8.15 -25.01 -3.89
C TYR A 81 9.47 -25.00 -3.11
N SER A 82 10.05 -23.82 -2.88
CA SER A 82 11.23 -23.67 -2.02
C SER A 82 11.26 -22.31 -1.36
N ASP A 83 11.91 -22.23 -0.19
CA ASP A 83 12.17 -20.96 0.50
C ASP A 83 12.93 -19.96 -0.38
N ARG A 84 13.84 -20.45 -1.21
CA ARG A 84 14.58 -19.61 -2.17
C ARG A 84 13.65 -19.05 -3.24
N ALA A 85 12.80 -19.88 -3.84
CA ALA A 85 11.82 -19.42 -4.83
C ALA A 85 10.79 -18.44 -4.22
N LEU A 86 10.43 -18.63 -2.95
CA LEU A 86 9.56 -17.71 -2.21
C LEU A 86 10.21 -16.33 -2.05
N ASN A 87 11.47 -16.30 -1.62
CA ASN A 87 12.21 -15.04 -1.48
C ASN A 87 12.47 -14.39 -2.85
N ASP A 88 12.92 -15.17 -3.83
CA ASP A 88 13.22 -14.69 -5.19
C ASP A 88 11.97 -14.14 -5.89
N ALA A 89 10.77 -14.68 -5.62
CA ALA A 89 9.52 -14.13 -6.14
C ALA A 89 9.23 -12.73 -5.58
N ILE A 90 9.57 -12.48 -4.31
CA ILE A 90 9.39 -11.18 -3.66
C ILE A 90 10.45 -10.20 -4.13
N VAL A 91 11.73 -10.61 -4.12
CA VAL A 91 12.88 -9.80 -4.57
C VAL A 91 12.73 -9.40 -6.04
N ALA A 92 12.30 -10.31 -6.91
CA ALA A 92 12.07 -10.03 -8.32
C ALA A 92 10.80 -9.17 -8.60
N GLY A 93 10.05 -8.80 -7.56
CA GLY A 93 8.81 -8.01 -7.69
C GLY A 93 7.63 -8.77 -8.30
N ARG A 94 7.76 -10.09 -8.50
CA ARG A 94 6.65 -10.95 -8.99
C ARG A 94 5.55 -11.10 -7.94
N ALA A 95 5.91 -11.03 -6.67
CA ALA A 95 5.00 -11.00 -5.54
C ALA A 95 5.42 -9.91 -4.54
N LYS A 96 4.46 -9.41 -3.77
CA LYS A 96 4.68 -8.49 -2.64
C LYS A 96 4.45 -9.17 -1.30
N VAL A 97 3.70 -10.27 -1.28
CA VAL A 97 3.44 -11.08 -0.10
C VAL A 97 3.67 -12.55 -0.41
N GLY A 98 4.22 -13.28 0.55
CA GLY A 98 4.45 -14.71 0.47
C GLY A 98 3.90 -15.43 1.69
N PHE A 99 2.99 -16.39 1.50
CA PHE A 99 2.52 -17.25 2.59
C PHE A 99 3.32 -18.55 2.60
N LYS A 100 3.89 -18.93 3.74
CA LYS A 100 4.53 -20.23 3.96
C LYS A 100 3.73 -21.02 4.97
N ILE A 101 3.13 -22.11 4.50
CA ILE A 101 2.35 -23.06 5.31
C ILE A 101 3.26 -24.25 5.60
N PRO A 102 3.56 -24.57 6.88
CA PRO A 102 4.46 -25.66 7.25
C PRO A 102 3.79 -27.04 7.07
N VAL A 103 4.61 -28.10 6.96
CA VAL A 103 4.17 -29.50 6.68
C VAL A 103 3.17 -30.09 7.67
N ASP A 104 3.10 -29.55 8.88
CA ASP A 104 2.31 -30.03 10.00
C ASP A 104 1.06 -29.19 10.25
N PHE A 105 0.76 -28.26 9.34
CA PHE A 105 -0.36 -27.33 9.48
C PHE A 105 -1.71 -28.04 9.60
N SER A 106 -2.03 -28.99 8.72
CA SER A 106 -3.31 -29.71 8.78
C SER A 106 -3.38 -30.59 10.03
N ALA A 107 -2.27 -31.24 10.39
CA ALA A 107 -2.20 -32.10 11.58
C ALA A 107 -2.45 -31.31 12.86
N ARG A 108 -1.76 -30.17 13.06
CA ARG A 108 -1.94 -29.30 14.22
C ARG A 108 -3.34 -28.72 14.31
N ARG A 109 -3.88 -28.27 13.17
CA ARG A 109 -5.23 -27.71 13.13
C ARG A 109 -6.31 -28.75 13.48
N LEU A 110 -6.11 -30.02 13.10
CA LEU A 110 -7.00 -31.12 13.43
C LEU A 110 -6.86 -31.58 14.90
N SER A 111 -5.65 -31.52 15.47
CA SER A 111 -5.42 -31.86 16.87
C SER A 111 -5.82 -30.75 17.86
N GLY A 112 -6.29 -29.60 17.36
CA GLY A 112 -6.59 -28.43 18.19
C GLY A 112 -5.33 -27.71 18.71
N GLU A 113 -4.16 -28.05 18.17
CA GLU A 113 -2.92 -27.36 18.44
C GLU A 113 -2.78 -26.08 17.61
N LEU A 114 -1.91 -25.19 18.07
CA LEU A 114 -1.63 -23.93 17.41
C LEU A 114 -0.84 -24.15 16.12
N ALA A 115 -1.52 -24.00 14.97
CA ALA A 115 -0.92 -24.06 13.65
C ALA A 115 -0.36 -22.69 13.27
N THR A 116 0.93 -22.61 12.90
CA THR A 116 1.57 -21.34 12.54
C THR A 116 1.66 -21.18 11.03
N VAL A 117 1.44 -19.96 10.54
CA VAL A 117 1.66 -19.62 9.13
C VAL A 117 2.57 -18.40 9.06
N LEU A 118 3.69 -18.54 8.36
CA LEU A 118 4.63 -17.44 8.15
C LEU A 118 4.17 -16.61 6.96
N VAL A 119 4.07 -15.29 7.15
CA VAL A 119 3.72 -14.34 6.09
C VAL A 119 4.91 -13.43 5.84
N LEU A 120 5.57 -13.62 4.71
CA LEU A 120 6.66 -12.76 4.25
C LEU A 120 6.07 -11.57 3.50
N ILE A 121 6.45 -10.36 3.89
CA ILE A 121 5.93 -9.11 3.31
C ILE A 121 7.09 -8.27 2.78
N ASP A 122 6.95 -7.79 1.55
CA ASP A 122 7.81 -6.77 0.97
C ASP A 122 7.62 -5.44 1.72
N GLY A 123 8.62 -5.06 2.51
CA GLY A 123 8.63 -3.83 3.30
C GLY A 123 9.05 -2.58 2.52
N SER A 124 9.41 -2.69 1.23
CA SER A 124 9.83 -1.53 0.43
C SER A 124 8.70 -0.55 0.14
N ASP A 125 7.46 -1.01 0.14
CA ASP A 125 6.26 -0.17 0.11
C ASP A 125 5.56 -0.23 1.47
N SER A 126 5.70 0.83 2.27
CA SER A 126 5.14 0.89 3.63
C SER A 126 3.61 0.80 3.65
N THR A 127 2.93 1.27 2.61
CA THR A 127 1.46 1.25 2.53
C THR A 127 0.96 -0.16 2.25
N ILE A 128 1.56 -0.85 1.26
CA ILE A 128 1.23 -2.24 0.96
C ILE A 128 1.59 -3.14 2.15
N ALA A 129 2.75 -2.93 2.76
CA ALA A 129 3.21 -3.73 3.88
C ALA A 129 2.28 -3.62 5.11
N MET A 130 1.85 -2.39 5.44
CA MET A 130 0.94 -2.15 6.57
C MET A 130 -0.45 -2.73 6.31
N ASN A 131 -0.99 -2.59 5.10
CA ASN A 131 -2.26 -3.20 4.73
C ASN A 131 -2.18 -4.74 4.78
N ALA A 132 -1.14 -5.34 4.19
CA ALA A 132 -0.94 -6.78 4.23
C ALA A 132 -0.82 -7.31 5.67
N LEU A 133 -0.11 -6.58 6.54
CA LEU A 133 0.02 -6.89 7.96
C LEU A 133 -1.31 -6.85 8.70
N ASN A 134 -2.09 -5.78 8.50
CA ASN A 134 -3.40 -5.60 9.14
C ASN A 134 -4.38 -6.70 8.72
N VAL A 135 -4.44 -7.03 7.43
CA VAL A 135 -5.29 -8.10 6.92
C VAL A 135 -4.83 -9.48 7.42
N ALA A 136 -3.52 -9.74 7.42
CA ALA A 136 -2.95 -10.98 7.94
C ALA A 136 -3.29 -11.22 9.42
N ASN A 137 -3.15 -10.18 10.25
CA ASN A 137 -3.51 -10.23 11.67
C ASN A 137 -5.02 -10.39 11.88
N ALA A 138 -5.84 -9.67 11.11
CA ALA A 138 -7.29 -9.79 11.17
C ALA A 138 -7.78 -11.20 10.79
N MET A 139 -7.13 -11.86 9.83
CA MET A 139 -7.43 -13.26 9.48
C MET A 139 -7.08 -14.24 10.60
N GLY A 140 -5.92 -14.07 11.25
CA GLY A 140 -5.56 -14.87 12.43
C GLY A 140 -6.58 -14.72 13.56
N LEU A 141 -7.00 -13.48 13.83
CA LEU A 141 -7.99 -13.18 14.87
C LEU A 141 -9.39 -13.72 14.53
N ARG A 142 -9.85 -13.58 13.28
CA ARG A 142 -11.15 -14.13 12.85
C ARG A 142 -11.19 -15.65 12.93
N THR A 143 -10.09 -16.32 12.57
CA THR A 143 -9.99 -17.78 12.68
C THR A 143 -10.06 -18.23 14.14
N SER A 144 -9.44 -17.46 15.05
CA SER A 144 -9.54 -17.66 16.49
C SER A 144 -10.96 -17.45 17.02
N LEU A 145 -11.65 -16.39 16.59
CA LEU A 145 -12.99 -16.03 17.09
C LEU A 145 -14.12 -16.91 16.55
N GLN A 146 -13.99 -17.48 15.35
CA GLN A 146 -14.98 -18.42 14.79
C GLN A 146 -15.01 -19.77 15.55
N GLN A 147 -13.99 -20.05 16.35
CA GLN A 147 -13.92 -21.21 17.24
C GLN A 147 -14.23 -20.78 18.68
N ILE A 148 -15.45 -20.30 18.93
CA ILE A 148 -15.91 -20.00 20.30
C ILE A 148 -15.88 -21.31 21.11
N GLY A 149 -14.88 -21.46 21.98
CA GLY A 149 -14.70 -22.62 22.87
C GLY A 149 -13.47 -23.50 22.60
N ALA A 150 -12.71 -23.26 21.52
CA ALA A 150 -11.42 -23.93 21.28
C ALA A 150 -10.32 -22.88 21.11
N SER A 151 -9.18 -23.08 21.77
CA SER A 151 -8.02 -22.20 21.73
C SER A 151 -7.62 -21.81 20.29
N PRO A 152 -7.05 -20.60 20.06
CA PRO A 152 -6.65 -20.14 18.73
C PRO A 152 -5.82 -21.20 17.99
N SER A 153 -6.40 -21.84 16.99
CA SER A 153 -5.76 -22.94 16.26
C SER A 153 -4.90 -22.45 15.08
N VAL A 154 -4.93 -21.16 14.74
CA VAL A 154 -4.09 -20.58 13.67
C VAL A 154 -3.47 -19.26 14.10
N GLU A 155 -2.14 -19.23 14.24
CA GLU A 155 -1.35 -18.03 14.47
C GLU A 155 -0.66 -17.59 13.17
N VAL A 156 -0.90 -16.35 12.77
CA VAL A 156 -0.24 -15.75 11.61
C VAL A 156 0.99 -14.98 12.09
N ARG A 157 2.17 -15.34 11.59
CA ARG A 157 3.45 -14.72 11.93
C ARG A 157 3.96 -13.88 10.77
N PRO A 158 3.68 -12.56 10.76
CA PRO A 158 4.21 -11.68 9.73
C PRO A 158 5.72 -11.44 9.92
N LYS A 159 6.46 -11.44 8.82
CA LYS A 159 7.90 -11.15 8.75
C LYS A 159 8.18 -10.21 7.57
N MET A 160 8.78 -9.07 7.86
CA MET A 160 9.18 -8.07 6.87
C MET A 160 10.56 -8.40 6.30
N LEU A 161 10.73 -8.27 4.98
CA LEU A 161 12.01 -8.54 4.29
C LEU A 161 12.94 -7.31 4.25
N PHE A 162 12.45 -6.17 3.77
CA PHE A 162 13.29 -5.00 3.44
C PHE A 162 13.18 -3.83 4.42
N ASN A 163 12.10 -3.74 5.20
CA ASN A 163 11.88 -2.69 6.19
C ASN A 163 11.27 -3.26 7.48
N PRO A 164 12.06 -3.97 8.31
CA PRO A 164 11.57 -4.62 9.52
C PRO A 164 11.00 -3.65 10.56
N ASP A 165 11.51 -2.42 10.59
CA ASP A 165 11.03 -1.38 11.51
C ASP A 165 9.82 -0.59 10.95
N LEU A 166 9.37 -0.90 9.72
CA LEU A 166 8.34 -0.14 8.99
C LEU A 166 8.56 1.37 9.05
N LYS A 167 9.81 1.82 8.95
CA LYS A 167 10.15 3.25 8.96
C LYS A 167 9.63 3.92 7.69
N SER A 168 8.54 4.67 7.80
CA SER A 168 7.94 5.42 6.70
C SER A 168 8.90 6.43 6.07
N ALA A 169 9.95 6.83 6.80
CA ALA A 169 11.01 7.72 6.34
C ALA A 169 11.66 7.23 5.03
N HIS A 170 11.91 5.92 4.89
CA HIS A 170 12.57 5.37 3.69
C HIS A 170 11.74 5.54 2.42
N PHE A 171 10.41 5.65 2.54
CA PHE A 171 9.49 5.84 1.42
C PHE A 171 9.15 7.32 1.21
N ILE A 172 8.92 8.08 2.29
CA ILE A 172 8.43 9.46 2.21
C ILE A 172 9.55 10.46 1.87
N ILE A 173 10.77 10.25 2.36
CA ILE A 173 11.88 11.22 2.19
C ILE A 173 12.19 11.48 0.70
N PRO A 174 12.33 10.47 -0.18
CA PRO A 174 12.56 10.73 -1.61
C PRO A 174 11.44 11.57 -2.26
N GLY A 175 10.17 11.30 -1.91
CA GLY A 175 9.03 12.08 -2.40
C GLY A 175 9.05 13.53 -1.93
N LEU A 176 9.39 13.76 -0.66
CA LEU A 176 9.55 15.11 -0.09
C LEU A 176 10.64 15.91 -0.81
N ILE A 177 11.78 15.29 -1.14
CA ILE A 177 12.85 15.97 -1.90
C ILE A 177 12.31 16.43 -3.26
N GLY A 178 11.55 15.57 -3.96
CA GLY A 178 10.92 15.92 -5.23
C GLY A 178 9.98 17.13 -5.11
N ILE A 179 9.11 17.13 -4.10
CA ILE A 179 8.17 18.24 -3.85
C ILE A 179 8.90 19.53 -3.48
N ILE A 180 9.96 19.45 -2.66
CA ILE A 180 10.78 20.61 -2.31
C ILE A 180 11.45 21.19 -3.56
N MET A 181 12.05 20.34 -4.39
CA MET A 181 12.69 20.76 -5.64
C MET A 181 11.69 21.38 -6.61
N GLN A 182 10.49 20.79 -6.72
CA GLN A 182 9.39 21.36 -7.51
C GLN A 182 9.00 22.75 -7.00
N ASN A 183 8.78 22.91 -5.69
CA ASN A 183 8.40 24.20 -5.11
C ASN A 183 9.47 25.27 -5.31
N ILE A 184 10.76 24.94 -5.16
CA ILE A 184 11.86 25.86 -5.44
C ILE A 184 11.87 26.26 -6.92
N THR A 185 11.68 25.31 -7.83
CA THR A 185 11.65 25.57 -9.28
C THR A 185 10.49 26.48 -9.68
N VAL A 186 9.29 26.23 -9.15
CA VAL A 186 8.11 27.07 -9.38
C VAL A 186 8.34 28.47 -8.83
N LEU A 187 8.91 28.59 -7.63
CA LEU A 187 9.20 29.89 -7.01
C LEU A 187 10.22 30.70 -7.85
N LEU A 188 11.30 30.06 -8.32
CA LEU A 188 12.29 30.71 -9.19
C LEU A 188 11.68 31.16 -10.52
N THR A 189 10.81 30.34 -11.12
CA THR A 189 10.13 30.66 -12.38
C THR A 189 9.17 31.83 -12.21
N ALA A 190 8.40 31.86 -11.11
CA ALA A 190 7.49 32.95 -10.80
C ALA A 190 8.23 34.28 -10.63
N PHE A 191 9.35 34.29 -9.89
CA PHE A 191 10.19 35.49 -9.79
C PHE A 191 10.78 35.92 -11.13
N ALA A 192 11.23 34.98 -11.97
CA ALA A 192 11.78 35.32 -13.28
C ALA A 192 10.74 35.99 -14.20
N ILE A 193 9.50 35.50 -14.22
CA ILE A 193 8.40 36.10 -14.99
C ILE A 193 8.03 37.49 -14.46
N GLN A 194 8.13 37.71 -13.15
CA GLN A 194 7.73 38.95 -12.50
C GLN A 194 8.81 40.06 -12.57
N VAL A 195 10.05 39.70 -12.87
CA VAL A 195 11.22 40.61 -13.00
C VAL A 195 11.44 41.06 -14.45
N VAL A 196 10.80 40.42 -15.43
CA VAL A 196 10.85 40.78 -16.87
C VAL A 196 9.60 41.56 -17.25
#